data_AF-A0A367YCG0-F1
#
_entry.id   AF-A0A367YCG0-F1
#
_cell.length_a   1.000
_cell.length_b   1.000
_cell.length_c   1.000
_cell.angle_alpha   90.00
_cell.angle_beta   90.00
_cell.angle_gamma   90.00
#
_symmetry.space_group_name_H-M   'P 1'
#
loop_
_entity.id
_entity.type
_entity.pdbx_description
1 polymer ?
#
loop_
_entity_poly.entity_id
_entity_poly.type
_entity_poly.pdbx_seq_one_letter_code
_entity_poly.pdbx_strand_id
1 'polypeptide(L)' 'MQSSIIRMARNPWAKRDAWRYEGQFSRYNRFKNLFPGLGIATVAFALYCGYEQLFLKKDEHHDEHH' A
#
# COMPACT_ATOMS: atom_id res chain seq x y z
N MET A 1 37.36 -6.11 -35.63
CA MET A 1 36.60 -6.71 -34.51
C MET A 1 35.37 -5.84 -34.28
N GLN A 2 34.22 -6.27 -34.80
CA GLN A 2 32.98 -5.48 -34.79
C GLN A 2 32.30 -5.67 -33.43
N SER A 3 32.27 -4.60 -32.64
CA SER A 3 31.52 -4.53 -31.39
C SER A 3 30.04 -4.68 -31.71
N SER A 4 29.49 -5.87 -31.48
CA SER A 4 28.06 -6.17 -31.49
C SER A 4 27.36 -5.48 -30.33
N ILE A 5 27.33 -4.15 -30.34
CA ILE A 5 26.54 -3.34 -29.42
C ILE A 5 25.12 -3.39 -29.98
N ILE A 6 24.32 -4.24 -29.35
CA ILE A 6 22.89 -4.42 -29.61
C ILE A 6 22.27 -3.04 -29.80
N ARG A 7 21.89 -2.73 -31.04
CA ARG A 7 20.95 -1.64 -31.29
C ARG A 7 19.65 -2.10 -30.66
N MET A 8 19.42 -1.70 -29.41
CA MET A 8 18.07 -1.57 -28.88
C MET A 8 17.44 -0.46 -29.72
N ALA A 9 17.00 -0.83 -30.92
CA ALA A 9 16.36 0.07 -31.87
C ALA A 9 15.11 0.58 -31.16
N ARG A 10 15.23 1.78 -30.57
CA ARG A 10 14.17 2.43 -29.82
C ARG A 10 12.92 2.38 -30.68
N ASN A 11 11.93 1.62 -30.23
CA ASN A 11 10.70 1.38 -30.99
C ASN A 11 10.16 2.75 -31.47
N PRO A 12 10.04 2.99 -32.79
CA PRO A 12 9.60 4.27 -33.32
C PRO A 12 8.16 4.62 -32.91
N TRP A 13 7.38 3.61 -32.54
CA TRP A 13 6.01 3.74 -32.05
C TRP A 13 5.91 3.79 -30.52
N ALA A 14 7.02 3.79 -29.79
CA ALA A 14 7.02 3.79 -28.32
C ALA A 14 6.19 4.95 -27.74
N LYS A 15 6.27 6.15 -28.35
CA LYS A 15 5.44 7.30 -27.94
C LYS A 15 3.95 7.07 -28.20
N ARG A 16 3.60 6.39 -29.29
CA ARG A 16 2.21 6.04 -29.63
C ARG A 16 1.67 4.94 -28.71
N ASP A 17 2.51 4.00 -28.28
CA ASP A 17 2.09 2.90 -27.39
C ASP A 17 2.16 3.29 -25.89
N ALA A 18 2.70 4.46 -25.55
CA ALA A 18 2.88 4.92 -24.17
C ALA A 18 1.56 4.98 -23.38
N TRP A 19 0.45 5.41 -24.00
CA TRP A 19 -0.85 5.52 -23.31
C TRP A 19 -1.35 4.19 -22.69
N ARG A 20 -0.89 3.03 -23.19
CA ARG A 20 -1.26 1.72 -22.67
C ARG A 20 -0.67 1.42 -21.29
N TYR A 21 0.41 2.10 -20.92
CA TYR A 21 1.17 1.85 -19.70
C TYR A 21 1.19 3.06 -18.77
N GLU A 22 0.66 4.19 -19.22
CA GLU A 22 0.55 5.44 -18.48
C GLU A 22 -0.85 5.61 -17.86
N GLY A 23 -0.96 6.45 -16.82
CA GLY A 23 -2.24 6.78 -16.19
C GLY A 23 -2.88 5.62 -15.40
N GLN A 24 -4.16 5.34 -15.66
CA GLN A 24 -4.97 4.35 -14.93
C GLN A 24 -4.45 2.92 -15.05
N PHE A 25 -3.68 2.61 -16.10
CA PHE A 25 -3.11 1.28 -16.37
C PHE A 25 -1.67 1.12 -15.86
N SER A 26 -1.12 2.15 -15.22
CA SER A 26 0.20 2.08 -14.61
C SER A 26 0.26 1.01 -13.51
N ARG A 27 1.46 0.46 -13.28
CA ARG A 27 1.69 -0.55 -12.24
C ARG A 27 1.16 -0.09 -10.88
N TYR A 28 1.45 1.16 -10.51
CA TYR A 28 1.04 1.73 -9.23
C TYR A 28 -0.48 1.80 -9.07
N ASN A 29 -1.21 2.18 -10.13
CA ASN A 29 -2.65 2.30 -10.07
C ASN A 29 -3.36 0.94 -9.92
N ARG A 30 -2.72 -0.16 -10.37
CA ARG A 30 -3.15 -1.53 -10.06
C ARG A 30 -2.98 -1.89 -8.59
N PHE A 31 -1.89 -1.43 -7.95
CA PHE A 31 -1.63 -1.71 -6.53
C PHE A 31 -2.47 -0.87 -5.56
N LYS A 32 -2.90 0.33 -5.95
CA LYS A 32 -3.71 1.21 -5.11
C LYS A 32 -5.02 0.59 -4.62
N ASN A 33 -5.60 -0.33 -5.38
CA ASN A 33 -6.85 -0.99 -5.04
C ASN A 33 -6.65 -2.42 -4.50
N LEU A 34 -5.43 -2.85 -4.18
CA LEU A 34 -5.21 -4.21 -3.66
C LEU A 34 -5.87 -4.44 -2.29
N PHE A 35 -5.96 -3.38 -1.48
CA PHE A 35 -6.47 -3.47 -0.12
C PHE A 35 -7.50 -2.39 0.17
N PRO A 36 -8.71 -2.53 -0.40
CA PRO A 36 -9.80 -1.61 -0.11
C PRO A 36 -10.11 -1.69 1.39
N GLY A 37 -10.03 -0.54 2.07
CA GLY A 37 -10.38 -0.45 3.49
C GLY A 37 -9.28 -0.78 4.50
N LEU A 38 -8.03 -1.08 4.07
CA LEU A 38 -6.93 -1.34 5.01
C LEU A 38 -6.74 -0.16 5.99
N GLY A 39 -6.80 1.07 5.51
CA GLY A 39 -6.65 2.25 6.37
C GLY A 39 -7.72 2.34 7.47
N ILE A 40 -8.98 2.07 7.11
CA ILE A 40 -10.09 2.10 8.08
C ILE A 40 -9.96 0.95 9.07
N ALA A 41 -9.61 -0.25 8.59
CA ALA A 41 -9.39 -1.41 9.44
C ALA A 41 -8.25 -1.18 10.43
N THR A 42 -7.12 -0.62 10.00
CA THR A 42 -6.00 -0.29 10.89
C THR A 42 -6.40 0.75 11.95
N VAL A 43 -7.15 1.79 11.56
CA VAL A 43 -7.64 2.79 12.52
C VAL A 43 -8.59 2.17 13.54
N ALA A 44 -9.58 1.40 13.09
CA ALA A 44 -10.52 0.72 13.97
C ALA A 44 -9.82 -0.23 14.95
N PHE A 45 -8.85 -1.00 14.45
CA PHE A 45 -8.03 -1.89 15.27
C PHE A 45 -7.20 -1.12 16.31
N ALA A 46 -6.55 -0.03 15.90
CA ALA A 46 -5.78 0.81 16.83
C ALA A 46 -6.65 1.45 17.91
N LEU A 47 -7.86 1.91 17.56
CA LEU A 47 -8.84 2.41 18.53
C LEU A 47 -9.26 1.33 19.52
N TYR A 48 -9.50 0.10 19.05
CA TYR A 48 -9.85 -1.03 19.90
C TYR A 48 -8.71 -1.36 20.88
N CYS A 49 -7.47 -1.53 20.39
CA CYS A 49 -6.32 -1.79 21.25
C CYS A 49 -6.06 -0.65 22.25
N GLY A 50 -6.20 0.61 21.80
CA GLY A 50 -6.08 1.78 22.65
C GLY A 50 -7.17 1.84 23.71
N TYR A 51 -8.41 1.47 23.37
CA TYR A 51 -9.52 1.38 24.31
C TYR A 51 -9.25 0.31 25.39
N GLU A 52 -8.82 -0.90 25.01
CA GLU A 52 -8.43 -1.92 25.99
C GLU A 52 -7.26 -1.46 26.87
N GLN A 53 -6.23 -0.85 26.29
CA GLN A 53 -5.05 -0.42 27.05
C GLN A 53 -5.29 0.79 27.96
N LEU A 54 -6.23 1.68 27.64
CA LEU A 54 -6.45 2.92 28.39
C LEU A 54 -7.69 2.89 29.29
N PHE A 55 -8.73 2.14 28.93
CA PHE A 55 -9.95 2.00 29.71
C PHE A 55 -9.96 0.69 30.53
N LEU A 56 -9.78 -0.48 29.91
CA LEU A 56 -9.81 -1.75 30.68
C LEU A 56 -8.67 -1.85 31.71
N LYS A 57 -7.45 -1.44 31.36
CA LYS A 57 -6.33 -1.41 32.33
C LYS A 57 -6.47 -0.38 33.47
N LYS A 58 -7.35 0.63 33.32
CA LYS A 58 -7.62 1.57 34.41
C LYS A 58 -8.58 0.97 35.45
N ASP A 59 -9.48 0.10 35.03
CA ASP A 59 -10.46 -0.51 35.91
C ASP A 59 -9.89 -1.76 36.64
N GLU A 60 -8.94 -2.50 36.04
CA GLU A 60 -8.29 -3.67 36.68
C GLU A 60 -7.38 -3.33 37.88
N HIS A 61 -7.04 -2.06 38.13
CA HIS A 61 -6.28 -1.64 39.31
C HIS A 61 -7.14 -1.26 40.53
N HIS A 62 -8.47 -1.41 40.45
CA HIS A 62 -9.39 -1.01 41.52
C HIS A 62 -10.11 -2.17 42.26
N ASP A 63 -9.84 -3.44 41.95
CA ASP A 63 -10.60 -4.58 42.52
C ASP A 63 -9.74 -5.71 43.15
N GLU A 64 -8.52 -5.46 43.63
CA GLU A 64 -7.70 -6.48 44.35
C GLU A 64 -7.24 -6.05 45.76
N HIS A 65 -8.08 -5.34 46.50
CA HIS A 65 -7.95 -5.22 47.95
C HIS A 65 -9.32 -5.41 48.59
N HIS A 66 -9.73 -6.65 48.83
CA HIS A 66 -10.50 -7.12 50.01
C HIS A 66 -10.67 -8.64 49.97
#